data_AF-A0A928EKS0-F1
#
_entry.id   AF-A0A928EKS0-F1
#
_cell.length_a   1.000
_cell.length_b   1.000
_cell.length_c   1.000
_cell.angle_alpha   90.00
_cell.angle_beta   90.00
_cell.angle_gamma   90.00
#
_symmetry.space_group_name_H-M   'P 1'
#
loop_
_entity.id
_entity.type
_entity.pdbx_description
1 polymer ?
#
loop_
_entity_poly.entity_id
_entity_poly.type
_entity_poly.pdbx_seq_one_letter_code
_entity_poly.pdbx_strand_id
1 'polypeptide(L)'
;MRHHLTHRMRTRYLSLLLLLCVCLTTVAGVGDSSVWAAEGASSVQLSTAVSGSGTVEGESAFGPLKAVGDSSAQGAEAATEQQRNVVVILTGGLRWDQLDGDLTPELSSYAASGIMSNLVPLATRGAACPVDSWLAMSAGRQISQRPLATRATCPRPTVFRGFPIQSWGAYEDALAATSSEGSLGTFGAILAEEGVSTQPIGTGAAFVLANPDGTAPSNYQVAPTSNSELAALVSSSASQYDLTIVDADAESYASDDERQAARIADFLEMEQRRAAGQDPDATEGGSE
;
A
#
# COMPACT_ATOMS: atom_id res chain seq x y z
N MET A 1 31.01 18.88 32.87
CA MET A 1 29.73 19.39 32.31
C MET A 1 28.71 18.28 31.98
N ARG A 2 28.65 17.15 32.72
CA ARG A 2 27.65 16.07 32.50
C ARG A 2 26.62 15.91 33.64
N HIS A 3 26.72 16.69 34.72
CA HIS A 3 25.78 16.62 35.86
C HIS A 3 24.65 17.66 35.83
N HIS A 4 24.67 18.62 34.89
CA HIS A 4 23.63 19.67 34.82
C HIS A 4 22.44 19.36 33.88
N LEU A 5 22.56 18.40 32.95
CA LEU A 5 21.47 18.06 32.04
C LEU A 5 20.41 17.13 32.67
N THR A 6 20.79 16.25 33.59
CA THR A 6 19.86 15.31 34.23
C THR A 6 18.89 15.98 35.20
N HIS A 7 19.27 17.14 35.74
CA HIS A 7 18.41 17.90 36.66
C HIS A 7 17.33 18.72 35.94
N ARG A 8 17.54 19.11 34.67
CA ARG A 8 16.55 19.86 33.87
C ARG A 8 15.42 18.99 33.32
N MET A 9 15.66 17.69 33.08
CA MET A 9 14.60 16.77 32.61
C MET A 9 13.62 16.40 33.73
N ARG A 10 14.09 16.20 34.97
CA ARG A 10 13.21 15.81 36.10
C ARG A 10 12.22 16.91 36.49
N THR A 11 12.58 18.19 36.37
CA THR A 11 11.69 19.30 36.73
C THR A 11 10.56 19.51 35.71
N ARG A 12 10.77 19.18 34.44
CA ARG A 12 9.74 19.30 33.40
C ARG A 12 8.64 18.22 33.51
N TYR A 13 9.01 17.01 33.96
CA TYR A 13 8.04 15.93 34.19
C TYR A 13 7.17 16.18 35.43
N LEU A 14 7.70 16.79 36.49
CA LEU A 14 6.90 17.14 37.67
C LEU A 14 5.86 18.24 37.38
N SER A 15 6.18 19.20 36.51
CA SER A 15 5.24 20.25 36.09
C SER A 15 4.13 19.75 35.17
N LEU A 16 4.38 18.71 34.36
CA LEU A 16 3.34 18.12 33.49
C LEU A 16 2.35 17.24 34.28
N LEU A 17 2.83 16.50 35.29
CA LEU A 17 2.00 15.67 36.17
C LEU A 17 1.07 16.49 37.08
N LEU A 18 1.48 17.70 37.46
CA LEU A 18 0.65 18.61 38.28
C LEU A 18 -0.44 19.32 37.46
N LEU A 19 -0.25 19.49 36.15
CA LEU A 19 -1.25 20.04 35.23
C LEU A 19 -2.34 19.02 34.87
N LEU A 20 -2.01 17.72 34.82
CA LEU A 20 -2.98 16.67 34.51
C LEU A 20 -3.97 16.41 35.67
N CYS A 21 -3.58 16.65 36.93
CA CYS A 21 -4.46 16.46 38.09
C CYS A 21 -5.54 17.56 38.26
N VAL A 22 -5.38 18.74 37.67
CA VAL A 22 -6.32 19.85 37.84
C VAL A 22 -7.49 19.80 36.85
N CYS A 23 -7.36 19.06 35.74
CA CYS A 23 -8.41 18.98 34.72
C CYS A 23 -9.51 17.93 34.98
N LEU A 24 -9.40 17.08 36.01
CA LEU A 24 -10.38 16.00 36.25
C LEU A 24 -11.54 16.34 37.21
N THR A 25 -11.68 17.56 37.73
CA THR A 25 -12.61 17.82 38.85
C THR A 25 -13.75 18.82 38.62
N THR A 26 -14.17 19.10 37.38
CA THR A 26 -15.40 19.88 37.11
C THR A 26 -15.98 19.44 35.77
N VAL A 27 -17.17 18.88 35.59
CA VAL A 27 -18.50 19.29 36.07
C VAL A 27 -19.45 18.08 36.08
N ALA A 28 -20.17 17.91 37.19
CA ALA A 28 -21.41 17.14 37.26
C ALA A 28 -22.60 18.10 37.06
N GLY A 29 -23.62 17.68 36.30
CA GLY A 29 -24.84 18.49 36.12
C GLY A 29 -25.91 17.90 35.19
N VAL A 30 -26.71 16.99 35.75
CA VAL A 30 -28.18 16.77 35.60
C VAL A 30 -28.84 16.99 34.22
N GLY A 31 -29.45 15.92 33.70
CA GLY A 31 -30.45 15.99 32.63
C GLY A 31 -31.21 14.66 32.50
N ASP A 32 -32.41 14.64 33.07
CA ASP A 32 -33.41 13.57 33.05
C ASP A 32 -33.90 13.26 31.62
N SER A 33 -34.07 11.97 31.29
CA SER A 33 -35.04 11.47 30.29
C SER A 33 -35.02 9.94 30.25
N SER A 34 -35.98 9.36 30.96
CA SER A 34 -36.53 8.02 30.73
C SER A 34 -37.10 7.88 29.31
N VAL A 35 -36.97 6.70 28.69
CA VAL A 35 -38.04 5.87 28.07
C VAL A 35 -37.50 4.97 26.92
N TRP A 36 -37.49 3.66 27.23
CA TRP A 36 -37.88 2.48 26.41
C TRP A 36 -36.89 1.76 25.47
N ALA A 37 -37.05 0.41 25.57
CA ALA A 37 -36.77 -0.67 24.63
C ALA A 37 -35.30 -1.08 24.45
N ALA A 38 -34.91 -2.36 24.41
CA ALA A 38 -35.63 -3.61 24.61
C ALA A 38 -34.57 -4.71 24.88
N GLU A 39 -34.97 -5.68 25.69
CA GLU A 39 -34.35 -6.99 25.81
C GLU A 39 -34.18 -7.67 24.45
N GLY A 40 -33.00 -8.25 24.23
CA GLY A 40 -32.66 -9.02 23.04
C GLY A 40 -31.42 -9.86 23.29
N ALA A 41 -31.48 -10.72 24.29
CA ALA A 41 -30.48 -11.75 24.53
C ALA A 41 -30.40 -12.71 23.34
N SER A 42 -29.20 -12.93 22.81
CA SER A 42 -28.87 -14.18 22.12
C SER A 42 -27.39 -14.49 22.33
N SER A 43 -27.16 -15.32 23.33
CA SER A 43 -25.96 -16.10 23.56
C SER A 43 -25.77 -17.12 22.45
N VAL A 44 -24.62 -17.09 21.77
CA VAL A 44 -24.11 -18.22 20.98
C VAL A 44 -22.70 -18.56 21.48
N GLN A 45 -22.49 -19.86 21.59
CA GLN A 45 -21.61 -20.54 22.53
C GLN A 45 -20.13 -20.51 22.12
N LEU A 46 -19.29 -20.37 23.15
CA LEU A 46 -17.85 -20.58 23.11
C LEU A 46 -17.57 -22.08 23.17
N SER A 47 -17.03 -22.68 22.10
CA SER A 47 -16.47 -24.03 22.14
C SER A 47 -14.98 -23.98 22.44
N THR A 48 -14.65 -24.47 23.62
CA THR A 48 -13.30 -24.77 24.11
C THR A 48 -12.68 -25.90 23.31
N ALA A 49 -11.51 -25.69 22.72
CA ALA A 49 -10.60 -26.75 22.31
C ALA A 49 -9.38 -26.80 23.25
N VAL A 50 -9.16 -27.99 23.77
CA VAL A 50 -8.28 -28.35 24.88
C VAL A 50 -6.80 -28.27 24.50
N SER A 51 -5.97 -27.84 25.45
CA SER A 51 -4.50 -27.95 25.39
C SER A 51 -4.05 -29.40 25.46
N GLY A 52 -3.19 -29.81 24.53
CA GLY A 52 -2.38 -31.03 24.63
C GLY A 52 -0.90 -30.66 24.59
N SER A 53 -0.21 -30.81 25.73
CA SER A 53 1.23 -30.64 25.88
C SER A 53 1.95 -31.94 25.51
N GLY A 54 3.00 -31.86 24.69
CA GLY A 54 3.89 -32.98 24.36
C GLY A 54 5.20 -32.44 23.80
N THR A 55 6.29 -32.72 24.52
CA THR A 55 7.63 -32.14 24.37
C THR A 55 8.62 -33.07 23.65
N VAL A 56 9.39 -32.45 22.74
CA VAL A 56 10.78 -32.65 22.24
C VAL A 56 11.25 -33.86 21.40
N GLU A 57 12.24 -33.50 20.55
CA GLU A 57 13.23 -34.26 19.74
C GLU A 57 12.72 -34.67 18.34
N GLY A 58 13.31 -34.33 17.19
CA GLY A 58 14.62 -33.78 16.85
C GLY A 58 15.17 -34.58 15.66
N GLU A 59 14.92 -34.16 14.42
CA GLU A 59 15.84 -34.37 13.26
C GLU A 59 15.26 -33.75 11.98
N SER A 60 16.10 -32.94 11.33
CA SER A 60 15.83 -32.29 10.05
C SER A 60 16.15 -33.28 8.93
N ALA A 61 15.11 -33.76 8.24
CA ALA A 61 15.25 -34.51 7.00
C ALA A 61 14.20 -33.99 6.01
N PHE A 62 14.62 -33.09 5.11
CA PHE A 62 13.82 -32.67 3.96
C PHE A 62 13.75 -33.82 2.96
N GLY A 63 12.74 -34.68 3.11
CA GLY A 63 12.28 -35.60 2.07
C GLY A 63 11.33 -34.88 1.09
N PRO A 64 11.22 -35.35 -0.16
CA PRO A 64 10.43 -34.66 -1.19
C PRO A 64 8.94 -34.70 -0.84
N LEU A 65 8.31 -33.52 -0.76
CA LEU A 65 6.88 -33.38 -0.53
C LEU A 65 6.10 -33.89 -1.74
N LYS A 66 5.37 -34.99 -1.50
CA LYS A 66 4.41 -35.60 -2.43
C LYS A 66 3.15 -34.74 -2.44
N ALA A 67 2.67 -34.37 -3.63
CA ALA A 67 1.43 -33.62 -3.81
C ALA A 67 0.26 -34.36 -3.14
N VAL A 68 -0.35 -33.74 -2.13
CA VAL A 68 -1.63 -34.17 -1.57
C VAL A 68 -2.70 -33.33 -2.25
N GLY A 69 -3.63 -34.04 -2.89
CA GLY A 69 -4.65 -33.49 -3.74
C GLY A 69 -5.71 -32.66 -3.02
N ASP A 70 -6.27 -31.76 -3.83
CA ASP A 70 -7.67 -31.36 -3.89
C ASP A 70 -8.41 -31.21 -2.56
N SER A 71 -8.15 -30.09 -1.88
CA SER A 71 -9.14 -29.51 -0.98
C SER A 71 -10.04 -28.59 -1.80
N SER A 72 -11.10 -29.18 -2.32
CA SER A 72 -12.28 -28.49 -2.83
C SER A 72 -12.74 -27.43 -1.83
N ALA A 73 -12.59 -26.15 -2.20
CA ALA A 73 -13.24 -25.02 -1.54
C ALA A 73 -14.75 -25.10 -1.80
N GLN A 74 -15.45 -25.97 -1.07
CA GLN A 74 -16.90 -26.03 -1.04
C GLN A 74 -17.40 -25.14 0.10
N GLY A 75 -17.79 -23.93 -0.28
CA GLY A 75 -18.35 -22.93 0.62
C GLY A 75 -18.48 -21.53 0.00
N ALA A 76 -18.54 -21.40 -1.33
CA ALA A 76 -19.12 -20.22 -1.95
C ALA A 76 -20.58 -20.56 -2.22
N GLU A 77 -21.44 -20.29 -1.22
CA GLU A 77 -22.87 -20.20 -1.46
C GLU A 77 -23.06 -19.28 -2.67
N ALA A 78 -23.81 -19.77 -3.67
CA ALA A 78 -24.08 -19.05 -4.89
C ALA A 78 -24.82 -17.76 -4.54
N ALA A 79 -24.06 -16.71 -4.24
CA ALA A 79 -24.50 -15.36 -4.45
C ALA A 79 -25.06 -15.35 -5.87
N THR A 80 -26.32 -14.98 -6.01
CA THR A 80 -26.88 -14.49 -7.27
C THR A 80 -25.78 -13.79 -8.05
N GLU A 81 -25.65 -14.08 -9.36
CA GLU A 81 -24.73 -13.42 -10.29
C GLU A 81 -25.03 -11.90 -10.34
N GLN A 82 -24.83 -11.21 -9.24
CA GLN A 82 -24.64 -9.79 -9.17
C GLN A 82 -23.26 -9.60 -9.74
N GLN A 83 -23.22 -8.96 -10.91
CA GLN A 83 -22.02 -8.40 -11.50
C GLN A 83 -21.20 -7.79 -10.36
N ARG A 84 -20.06 -8.43 -10.03
CA ARG A 84 -19.20 -7.95 -8.96
C ARG A 84 -18.26 -6.95 -9.58
N ASN A 85 -18.69 -5.69 -9.56
CA ASN A 85 -17.89 -4.60 -10.09
C ASN A 85 -16.80 -4.27 -9.08
N VAL A 86 -15.55 -4.26 -9.53
CA VAL A 86 -14.38 -4.04 -8.68
C VAL A 86 -13.84 -2.64 -8.89
N VAL A 87 -13.54 -1.95 -7.80
CA VAL A 87 -12.84 -0.65 -7.83
C VAL A 87 -11.49 -0.81 -7.15
N VAL A 88 -10.42 -0.50 -7.87
CA VAL A 88 -9.05 -0.43 -7.35
C VAL A 88 -8.68 1.04 -7.21
N ILE A 89 -8.36 1.45 -5.98
CA ILE A 89 -7.93 2.81 -5.66
C ILE A 89 -6.43 2.80 -5.45
N LEU A 90 -5.69 3.45 -6.35
CA LEU A 90 -4.27 3.71 -6.20
C LEU A 90 -4.12 5.04 -5.45
N THR A 91 -3.42 4.99 -4.33
CA THR A 91 -3.11 6.18 -3.52
C THR A 91 -1.78 5.97 -2.83
N GLY A 92 -0.98 7.02 -2.72
CA GLY A 92 0.22 7.01 -1.89
C GLY A 92 0.01 7.79 -0.60
N GLY A 93 0.99 7.71 0.30
CA GLY A 93 1.01 8.50 1.52
C GLY A 93 0.11 8.02 2.66
N LEU A 94 -0.69 6.95 2.47
CA LEU A 94 -1.46 6.34 3.56
C LEU A 94 -0.55 5.66 4.58
N ARG A 95 -0.69 6.06 5.84
CA ARG A 95 0.03 5.51 6.98
C ARG A 95 -0.92 4.91 8.01
N TRP A 96 -0.42 3.98 8.81
CA TRP A 96 -1.22 3.33 9.86
C TRP A 96 -1.79 4.33 10.87
N ASP A 97 -1.04 5.39 11.19
CA ASP A 97 -1.51 6.45 12.10
C ASP A 97 -2.62 7.33 11.51
N GLN A 98 -2.90 7.20 10.22
CA GLN A 98 -4.00 7.88 9.54
C GLN A 98 -5.26 7.00 9.41
N LEU A 99 -5.22 5.74 9.82
CA LEU A 99 -6.39 4.85 9.91
C LEU A 99 -7.01 4.98 11.31
N ASP A 100 -7.58 6.14 11.59
CA ASP A 100 -8.08 6.51 12.90
C ASP A 100 -9.60 6.72 12.84
N GLY A 101 -10.32 6.16 13.80
CA GLY A 101 -11.79 6.19 13.80
C GLY A 101 -12.38 7.60 13.98
N ASP A 102 -11.64 8.51 14.60
CA ASP A 102 -12.07 9.89 14.84
C ASP A 102 -11.67 10.81 13.68
N LEU A 103 -10.48 10.60 13.10
CA LEU A 103 -9.97 11.43 12.00
C LEU A 103 -10.44 10.98 10.62
N THR A 104 -10.53 9.66 10.38
CA THR A 104 -10.85 9.06 9.08
C THR A 104 -11.87 7.91 9.23
N PRO A 105 -13.08 8.20 9.76
CA PRO A 105 -14.06 7.18 10.14
C PRO A 105 -14.39 6.21 9.00
N GLU A 106 -14.58 6.71 7.78
CA GLU A 106 -14.89 5.89 6.61
C GLU A 106 -13.73 4.94 6.27
N LEU A 107 -12.50 5.45 6.18
CA LEU A 107 -11.33 4.64 5.83
C LEU A 107 -11.01 3.61 6.92
N SER A 108 -11.15 4.00 8.19
CA SER A 108 -11.03 3.11 9.34
C SER A 108 -12.08 1.98 9.28
N SER A 109 -13.32 2.29 8.90
CA SER A 109 -14.38 1.29 8.75
C SER A 109 -14.07 0.26 7.63
N TYR A 110 -13.52 0.72 6.49
CA TYR A 110 -13.07 -0.17 5.42
C TYR A 110 -11.90 -1.05 5.87
N ALA A 111 -10.93 -0.49 6.58
CA ALA A 111 -9.80 -1.25 7.10
C ALA A 111 -10.25 -2.32 8.12
N ALA A 112 -11.23 -2.01 8.97
CA ALA A 112 -11.75 -2.92 9.99
C ALA A 112 -12.64 -4.04 9.44
N SER A 113 -13.37 -3.77 8.35
CA SER A 113 -14.29 -4.74 7.72
C SER A 113 -13.66 -5.55 6.59
N GLY A 114 -12.55 -5.07 6.03
CA GLY A 114 -11.85 -5.70 4.92
C GLY A 114 -10.72 -6.64 5.33
N ILE A 115 -9.99 -7.11 4.32
CA ILE A 115 -8.73 -7.85 4.50
C ILE A 115 -7.58 -6.88 4.26
N MET A 116 -6.68 -6.79 5.23
CA MET A 116 -5.44 -6.03 5.10
C MET A 116 -4.29 -6.98 4.80
N SER A 117 -3.50 -6.65 3.79
CA SER A 117 -2.29 -7.38 3.45
C SER A 117 -1.17 -6.39 3.12
N ASN A 118 0.06 -6.79 3.41
CA ASN A 118 1.24 -6.05 2.99
C ASN A 118 1.85 -6.76 1.80
N LEU A 119 1.85 -6.07 0.65
CA LEU A 119 2.58 -6.48 -0.53
C LEU A 119 3.72 -5.49 -0.73
N VAL A 120 4.95 -6.00 -0.86
CA VAL A 120 6.12 -5.18 -1.22
C VAL A 120 6.55 -5.54 -2.64
N PRO A 121 5.82 -5.11 -3.69
CA PRO A 121 6.24 -5.31 -5.07
C PRO A 121 7.29 -4.27 -5.53
N LEU A 122 7.82 -3.49 -4.59
CA LEU A 122 8.60 -2.28 -4.84
C LEU A 122 10.10 -2.54 -4.81
N ALA A 123 10.86 -1.55 -5.30
CA ALA A 123 12.30 -1.53 -5.17
C ALA A 123 12.73 -1.82 -3.72
N THR A 124 13.61 -2.81 -3.56
CA THR A 124 14.15 -3.23 -2.26
C THR A 124 15.26 -2.31 -1.75
N ARG A 125 15.72 -1.37 -2.59
CA ARG A 125 16.76 -0.40 -2.27
C ARG A 125 16.30 0.98 -2.73
N GLY A 126 16.52 2.01 -1.92
CA GLY A 126 16.14 3.39 -2.23
C GLY A 126 14.65 3.68 -2.09
N ALA A 127 14.27 4.96 -2.20
CA ALA A 127 12.88 5.39 -2.07
C ALA A 127 12.10 5.10 -3.36
N ALA A 128 11.11 4.21 -3.28
CA ALA A 128 10.21 3.93 -4.40
C ALA A 128 9.34 5.14 -4.76
N CYS A 129 9.06 5.30 -6.04
CA CYS A 129 8.12 6.25 -6.60
C CYS A 129 6.83 5.55 -7.01
N PRO A 130 5.70 6.28 -7.12
CA PRO A 130 4.43 5.69 -7.54
C PRO A 130 4.50 4.88 -8.84
N VAL A 131 5.31 5.34 -9.79
CA VAL A 131 5.54 4.64 -11.07
C VAL A 131 6.08 3.23 -10.90
N ASP A 132 6.90 2.97 -9.88
CA ASP A 132 7.43 1.64 -9.59
C ASP A 132 6.29 0.67 -9.21
N SER A 133 5.30 1.15 -8.42
CA SER A 133 4.11 0.39 -8.04
C SER A 133 3.23 0.07 -9.26
N TRP A 134 2.96 1.09 -10.10
CA TRP A 134 2.07 0.94 -11.24
C TRP A 134 2.63 -0.04 -12.27
N LEU A 135 3.93 0.05 -12.55
CA LEU A 135 4.64 -0.88 -13.44
C LEU A 135 4.70 -2.29 -12.85
N ALA A 136 4.91 -2.42 -11.53
CA ALA A 136 4.89 -3.73 -10.90
C ALA A 136 3.50 -4.39 -10.96
N MET A 137 2.42 -3.62 -10.81
CA MET A 137 1.05 -4.10 -11.05
C MET A 137 0.85 -4.49 -12.52
N SER A 138 1.29 -3.65 -13.46
CA SER A 138 1.20 -3.92 -14.90
C SER A 138 1.90 -5.24 -15.29
N ALA A 139 3.05 -5.52 -14.67
CA ALA A 139 3.82 -6.75 -14.89
C ALA A 139 3.37 -7.95 -14.05
N GLY A 140 2.52 -7.73 -13.04
CA GLY A 140 2.21 -8.72 -12.00
C GLY A 140 3.38 -9.09 -11.09
N ARG A 141 4.48 -8.32 -11.10
CA ARG A 141 5.71 -8.60 -10.35
C ARG A 141 6.62 -7.38 -10.22
N GLN A 142 7.57 -7.44 -9.28
CA GLN A 142 8.63 -6.44 -9.18
C GLN A 142 9.46 -6.36 -10.48
N ILE A 143 9.66 -5.14 -10.98
CA ILE A 143 10.38 -4.87 -12.23
C ILE A 143 11.87 -4.53 -12.02
N SER A 144 12.26 -4.11 -10.82
CA SER A 144 13.64 -3.72 -10.52
C SER A 144 13.90 -3.72 -9.01
N GLN A 145 15.13 -4.06 -8.61
CA GLN A 145 15.61 -3.99 -7.22
C GLN A 145 15.87 -2.55 -6.74
N ARG A 146 16.01 -1.59 -7.66
CA ARG A 146 16.22 -0.15 -7.41
C ARG A 146 15.09 0.67 -8.05
N PRO A 147 14.78 1.88 -7.55
CA PRO A 147 13.68 2.69 -8.06
C PRO A 147 14.03 3.14 -9.48
N LEU A 148 13.08 3.03 -10.41
CA LEU A 148 13.31 3.41 -11.81
C LEU A 148 13.23 4.91 -12.02
N ALA A 149 12.53 5.61 -11.13
CA ALA A 149 12.57 7.05 -11.08
C ALA A 149 13.97 7.52 -10.63
N THR A 150 14.74 8.04 -11.58
CA THR A 150 16.08 8.59 -11.35
C THR A 150 16.09 9.88 -10.53
N ARG A 151 14.93 10.48 -10.30
CA ARG A 151 14.75 11.66 -9.45
C ARG A 151 13.90 11.29 -8.25
N ALA A 152 14.43 11.55 -7.06
CA ALA A 152 13.69 11.36 -5.81
C ALA A 152 12.47 12.28 -5.65
N THR A 153 12.31 13.26 -6.54
CA THR A 153 11.11 14.08 -6.66
C THR A 153 9.93 13.31 -7.28
N CYS A 154 10.14 12.08 -7.75
CA CYS A 154 9.10 11.22 -8.33
C CYS A 154 8.12 12.01 -9.22
N PRO A 155 8.62 12.74 -10.24
CA PRO A 155 7.77 13.59 -11.06
C PRO A 155 6.71 12.72 -11.72
N ARG A 156 5.46 13.18 -11.70
CA ARG A 156 4.36 12.47 -12.34
C ARG A 156 4.59 12.41 -13.85
N PRO A 157 4.61 11.21 -14.46
CA PRO A 157 4.72 11.09 -15.91
C PRO A 157 3.48 11.67 -16.59
N THR A 158 3.66 12.23 -17.79
CA THR A 158 2.53 12.63 -18.64
C THR A 158 2.06 11.43 -19.45
N VAL A 159 0.75 11.22 -19.52
CA VAL A 159 0.14 10.16 -20.34
C VAL A 159 -0.92 10.76 -21.26
N PHE A 160 -0.92 10.31 -22.51
CA PHE A 160 -1.93 10.67 -23.49
C PHE A 160 -2.69 9.41 -23.94
N ARG A 161 -4.01 9.51 -23.98
CA ARG A 161 -4.92 8.42 -24.38
C ARG A 161 -4.54 7.85 -25.75
N GLY A 162 -4.31 6.54 -25.82
CA GLY A 162 -4.00 5.85 -27.08
C GLY A 162 -2.61 6.16 -27.66
N PHE A 163 -1.74 6.84 -26.93
CA PHE A 163 -0.35 7.09 -27.34
C PHE A 163 0.62 6.26 -26.51
N PRO A 164 1.84 6.03 -27.02
CA PRO A 164 2.92 5.40 -26.25
C PRO A 164 3.22 6.16 -24.95
N ILE A 165 3.35 5.41 -23.85
CA ILE A 165 3.85 5.93 -22.58
C ILE A 165 5.34 6.21 -22.72
N GLN A 166 5.78 7.38 -22.26
CA GLN A 166 7.18 7.76 -22.33
C GLN A 166 8.06 6.81 -21.51
N SER A 167 9.24 6.50 -22.04
CA SER A 167 10.25 5.64 -21.41
C SER A 167 9.87 4.18 -21.24
N TRP A 168 8.79 3.70 -21.89
CA TRP A 168 8.34 2.31 -21.77
C TRP A 168 9.44 1.28 -22.01
N GLY A 169 10.19 1.40 -23.12
CA GLY A 169 11.30 0.48 -23.42
C GLY A 169 12.39 0.45 -22.35
N ALA A 170 12.67 1.57 -21.67
CA ALA A 170 13.61 1.57 -20.56
C ALA A 170 13.09 0.81 -19.31
N TYR A 171 11.76 0.78 -19.12
CA TYR A 171 11.14 -0.03 -18.07
C TYR A 171 11.14 -1.52 -18.42
N GLU A 172 10.95 -1.85 -19.71
CA GLU A 172 11.08 -3.23 -20.22
C GLU A 172 12.51 -3.75 -20.02
N ASP A 173 13.51 -2.94 -20.37
CA ASP A 173 14.93 -3.28 -20.16
C ASP A 173 15.23 -3.56 -18.67
N ALA A 174 14.66 -2.75 -17.77
CA ALA A 174 14.84 -2.94 -16.33
C ALA A 174 14.19 -4.23 -15.83
N LEU A 175 12.98 -4.55 -16.31
CA LEU A 175 12.30 -5.80 -16.01
C LEU A 175 13.08 -7.00 -16.53
N ALA A 176 13.57 -6.93 -17.77
CA ALA A 176 14.36 -7.99 -18.40
C ALA A 176 15.67 -8.26 -17.64
N ALA A 177 16.30 -7.21 -17.08
CA ALA A 177 17.47 -7.36 -16.22
C ALA A 177 17.17 -8.07 -14.89
N THR A 178 15.91 -8.09 -14.45
CA THR A 178 15.47 -8.71 -13.19
C THR A 178 14.84 -10.08 -13.41
N SER A 179 14.25 -10.36 -14.58
CA SER A 179 13.59 -11.61 -14.91
C SER A 179 13.38 -11.79 -16.41
N SER A 180 13.60 -13.02 -16.89
CA SER A 180 13.29 -13.41 -18.27
C SER A 180 11.83 -13.77 -18.51
N GLU A 181 11.04 -13.99 -17.46
CA GLU A 181 9.64 -14.46 -17.55
C GLU A 181 8.60 -13.34 -17.37
N GLY A 182 9.05 -12.10 -17.09
CA GLY A 182 8.15 -10.96 -16.91
C GLY A 182 7.93 -10.18 -18.21
N SER A 183 6.75 -9.59 -18.37
CA SER A 183 6.49 -8.60 -19.40
C SER A 183 5.62 -7.48 -18.83
N LEU A 184 5.82 -6.25 -19.27
CA LEU A 184 4.93 -5.16 -18.92
C LEU A 184 3.61 -5.30 -19.71
N GLY A 185 2.52 -4.74 -19.17
CA GLY A 185 1.19 -4.82 -19.79
C GLY A 185 0.50 -6.17 -19.69
N THR A 186 1.13 -7.19 -19.07
CA THR A 186 0.55 -8.52 -18.87
C THR A 186 -0.79 -8.46 -18.13
N PHE A 187 -0.91 -7.61 -17.11
CA PHE A 187 -2.16 -7.47 -16.36
C PHE A 187 -3.32 -7.00 -17.25
N GLY A 188 -3.10 -5.95 -18.04
CA GLY A 188 -4.12 -5.45 -18.98
C GLY A 188 -4.44 -6.46 -20.08
N ALA A 189 -3.44 -7.17 -20.61
CA ALA A 189 -3.61 -8.17 -21.65
C ALA A 189 -4.50 -9.35 -21.18
N ILE A 190 -4.26 -9.87 -19.97
CA ILE A 190 -5.06 -10.95 -19.39
C ILE A 190 -6.52 -10.50 -19.23
N LEU A 191 -6.76 -9.29 -18.71
CA LEU A 191 -8.12 -8.76 -18.54
C LEU A 191 -8.85 -8.64 -19.88
N ALA A 192 -8.16 -8.20 -20.93
CA ALA A 192 -8.72 -8.10 -22.28
C ALA A 192 -9.03 -9.48 -22.89
N GLU A 193 -8.16 -10.47 -22.68
CA GLU A 193 -8.36 -11.86 -23.12
C GLU A 193 -9.59 -12.49 -22.45
N GLU A 194 -9.78 -12.23 -21.17
CA GLU A 194 -10.94 -12.70 -20.39
C GLU A 194 -12.21 -11.87 -20.61
N GLY A 195 -12.15 -10.84 -21.46
CA GLY A 195 -13.30 -9.99 -21.77
C GLY A 195 -13.77 -9.10 -20.62
N VAL A 196 -12.90 -8.84 -19.62
CA VAL A 196 -13.20 -7.95 -18.49
C VAL A 196 -13.19 -6.51 -18.98
N SER A 197 -14.34 -5.83 -18.86
CA SER A 197 -14.43 -4.42 -19.22
C SER A 197 -13.73 -3.54 -18.17
N THR A 198 -12.82 -2.67 -18.61
CA THR A 198 -12.01 -1.85 -17.70
C THR A 198 -12.18 -0.35 -17.96
N GLN A 199 -12.03 0.46 -16.93
CA GLN A 199 -11.94 1.92 -17.05
C GLN A 199 -10.76 2.47 -16.23
N PRO A 200 -9.69 2.95 -16.90
CA PRO A 200 -8.59 3.65 -16.25
C PRO A 200 -8.93 5.12 -16.03
N ILE A 201 -8.78 5.60 -14.80
CA ILE A 201 -8.93 7.01 -14.39
C ILE A 201 -7.62 7.46 -13.72
N GLY A 202 -6.97 8.47 -14.29
CA GLY A 202 -5.71 9.01 -13.79
C GLY A 202 -4.45 8.27 -14.26
N THR A 203 -3.28 8.86 -13.98
CA THR A 203 -2.01 8.47 -14.62
C THR A 203 -1.61 7.06 -14.23
N GLY A 204 -1.68 6.72 -12.94
CA GLY A 204 -1.35 5.38 -12.45
C GLY A 204 -2.20 4.28 -13.07
N ALA A 205 -3.51 4.51 -13.20
CA ALA A 205 -4.41 3.56 -13.85
C ALA A 205 -4.03 3.32 -15.33
N ALA A 206 -3.58 4.35 -16.03
CA ALA A 206 -3.10 4.21 -17.40
C ALA A 206 -1.81 3.39 -17.52
N PHE A 207 -0.90 3.48 -16.53
CA PHE A 207 0.29 2.63 -16.46
C PHE A 207 -0.07 1.18 -16.13
N VAL A 208 -0.95 0.96 -15.15
CA VAL A 208 -1.38 -0.39 -14.75
C VAL A 208 -2.03 -1.13 -15.91
N LEU A 209 -2.89 -0.46 -16.68
CA LEU A 209 -3.63 -1.03 -17.81
C LEU A 209 -2.98 -0.76 -19.16
N ALA A 210 -1.73 -0.30 -19.21
CA ALA A 210 -1.01 -0.11 -20.47
C ALA A 210 -0.98 -1.42 -21.28
N ASN A 211 -1.11 -1.30 -22.61
CA ASN A 211 -0.96 -2.43 -23.50
C ASN A 211 0.49 -2.97 -23.45
N PRO A 212 0.72 -4.24 -23.86
CA PRO A 212 2.06 -4.81 -23.89
C PRO A 212 3.09 -3.99 -24.70
N ASP A 213 2.65 -3.23 -25.71
CA ASP A 213 3.50 -2.35 -26.51
C ASP A 213 3.78 -0.97 -25.86
N GLY A 214 3.28 -0.77 -24.64
CA GLY A 214 3.41 0.48 -23.89
C GLY A 214 2.44 1.58 -24.29
N THR A 215 1.45 1.30 -25.15
CA THR A 215 0.41 2.28 -25.46
C THR A 215 -0.60 2.38 -24.31
N ALA A 216 -0.94 3.61 -23.92
CA ALA A 216 -1.96 3.85 -22.92
C ALA A 216 -3.36 3.49 -23.46
N PRO A 217 -4.29 2.98 -22.63
CA PRO A 217 -5.62 2.61 -23.08
C PRO A 217 -6.35 3.73 -23.82
N SER A 218 -7.07 3.39 -24.89
CA SER A 218 -7.84 4.35 -25.69
C SER A 218 -9.06 4.93 -24.96
N ASN A 219 -9.50 4.29 -23.88
CA ASN A 219 -10.57 4.77 -22.99
C ASN A 219 -10.05 5.46 -21.72
N TYR A 220 -8.73 5.67 -21.58
CA TYR A 220 -8.12 6.39 -20.45
C TYR A 220 -8.74 7.77 -20.23
N GLN A 221 -9.14 8.07 -18.99
CA GLN A 221 -9.63 9.38 -18.57
C GLN A 221 -8.67 10.03 -17.59
N VAL A 222 -8.42 11.33 -17.75
CA VAL A 222 -7.66 12.10 -16.76
C VAL A 222 -8.51 12.22 -15.50
N ALA A 223 -7.90 11.95 -14.34
CA ALA A 223 -8.57 12.11 -13.05
C ALA A 223 -8.90 13.60 -12.81
N PRO A 224 -10.16 13.96 -12.48
CA PRO A 224 -10.51 15.30 -12.02
C PRO A 224 -9.72 15.67 -10.76
N THR A 225 -9.36 16.95 -10.62
CA THR A 225 -8.68 17.45 -9.42
C THR A 225 -9.61 17.67 -8.24
N SER A 226 -10.93 17.73 -8.48
CA SER A 226 -11.94 17.84 -7.43
C SER A 226 -12.32 16.45 -6.91
N ASN A 227 -12.28 16.26 -5.58
CA ASN A 227 -12.67 15.00 -4.95
C ASN A 227 -14.13 14.60 -5.26
N SER A 228 -15.05 15.56 -5.32
CA SER A 228 -16.46 15.27 -5.62
C SER A 228 -16.67 14.84 -7.07
N GLU A 229 -15.93 15.45 -8.01
CA GLU A 229 -15.98 15.08 -9.42
C GLU A 229 -15.32 13.72 -9.65
N LEU A 230 -14.18 13.45 -8.99
CA LEU A 230 -13.52 12.15 -9.04
C LEU A 230 -14.43 11.06 -8.48
N ALA A 231 -15.05 11.28 -7.32
CA ALA A 231 -15.99 10.32 -6.73
C ALA A 231 -17.19 10.05 -7.64
N ALA A 232 -17.76 11.08 -8.26
CA ALA A 232 -18.86 10.92 -9.21
C ALA A 232 -18.43 10.11 -10.45
N LEU A 233 -17.25 10.39 -11.00
CA LEU A 233 -16.70 9.64 -12.14
C LEU A 233 -16.44 8.18 -11.79
N VAL A 234 -15.83 7.90 -10.62
CA VAL A 234 -15.58 6.53 -10.15
C VAL A 234 -16.88 5.78 -9.93
N SER A 235 -17.89 6.40 -9.31
CA SER A 235 -19.20 5.77 -9.10
C SER A 235 -19.91 5.45 -10.42
N SER A 236 -19.90 6.39 -11.37
CA SER A 236 -20.44 6.17 -12.70
C SER A 236 -19.70 5.07 -13.46
N SER A 237 -18.37 5.03 -13.35
CA SER A 237 -17.53 3.99 -13.95
C SER A 237 -17.79 2.61 -13.33
N ALA A 238 -17.84 2.54 -12.00
CA ALA A 238 -18.06 1.31 -11.27
C ALA A 238 -19.44 0.69 -11.52
N SER A 239 -20.40 1.41 -12.10
CA SER A 239 -21.69 0.83 -12.53
C SER A 239 -21.72 0.36 -13.98
N GLN A 240 -20.72 0.71 -14.78
CA GLN A 240 -20.65 0.43 -16.22
C GLN A 240 -19.57 -0.58 -16.61
N TYR A 241 -18.51 -0.69 -15.81
CA TYR A 241 -17.36 -1.53 -16.08
C TYR A 241 -17.16 -2.58 -14.99
N ASP A 242 -16.63 -3.73 -15.37
CA ASP A 242 -16.29 -4.82 -14.44
C ASP A 242 -15.15 -4.42 -13.50
N LEU A 243 -14.18 -3.65 -14.01
CA LEU A 243 -13.05 -3.14 -13.24
C LEU A 243 -12.80 -1.65 -13.49
N THR A 244 -12.91 -0.85 -12.44
CA THR A 244 -12.46 0.56 -12.44
C THR A 244 -11.15 0.67 -11.69
N ILE A 245 -10.11 1.25 -12.31
CA ILE A 245 -8.86 1.58 -11.61
C ILE A 245 -8.75 3.10 -11.58
N VAL A 246 -8.65 3.66 -10.38
CA VAL A 246 -8.52 5.10 -10.16
C VAL A 246 -7.19 5.40 -9.47
N ASP A 247 -6.41 6.27 -10.08
CA ASP A 247 -5.31 6.96 -9.44
C ASP A 247 -5.86 8.18 -8.70
N ALA A 248 -6.10 8.00 -7.41
CA ALA A 248 -6.61 9.04 -6.50
C ALA A 248 -5.50 9.96 -5.99
N ASP A 249 -4.24 9.67 -6.35
CA ASP A 249 -3.10 10.50 -6.01
C ASP A 249 -2.90 11.60 -7.07
N ALA A 250 -3.61 12.71 -6.86
CA ALA A 250 -3.55 13.85 -7.76
C ALA A 250 -2.27 14.69 -7.61
N GLU A 251 -1.38 14.37 -6.65
CA GLU A 251 -0.22 15.19 -6.32
C GLU A 251 1.07 14.70 -6.98
N SER A 252 2.02 15.61 -7.13
CA SER A 252 3.37 15.27 -7.56
C SER A 252 4.21 15.32 -6.30
N TYR A 253 4.90 14.22 -5.99
CA TYR A 253 5.83 14.12 -4.86
C TYR A 253 7.08 15.00 -5.04
N ALA A 254 7.11 15.84 -6.07
CA ALA A 254 8.25 16.70 -6.37
C ALA A 254 8.48 17.78 -5.31
N SER A 255 7.42 18.20 -4.64
CA SER A 255 7.43 19.16 -3.53
C SER A 255 7.20 18.50 -2.17
N ASP A 256 7.32 17.18 -2.07
CA ASP A 256 7.13 16.48 -0.81
C ASP A 256 8.37 16.71 0.09
N ASP A 257 8.15 17.49 1.15
CA ASP A 257 9.18 17.88 2.13
C ASP A 257 9.72 16.67 2.90
N GLU A 258 8.89 15.66 3.19
CA GLU A 258 9.32 14.45 3.89
C GLU A 258 10.24 13.61 3.01
N ARG A 259 9.90 13.45 1.72
CA ARG A 259 10.78 12.80 0.73
C ARG A 259 12.05 13.61 0.50
N GLN A 260 12.00 14.94 0.59
CA GLN A 260 13.20 15.77 0.55
C GLN A 260 14.07 15.58 1.79
N ALA A 261 13.47 15.48 2.97
CA ALA A 261 14.19 15.25 4.22
C ALA A 261 14.81 13.84 4.27
N ALA A 262 14.06 12.81 3.90
CA ALA A 262 14.53 11.41 3.85
C ALA A 262 15.73 11.26 2.90
N ARG A 263 15.68 11.92 1.74
CA ARG A 263 16.81 12.03 0.81
C ARG A 263 18.08 12.57 1.46
N ILE A 264 17.94 13.69 2.17
CA ILE A 264 19.08 14.37 2.79
C ILE A 264 19.65 13.46 3.88
N ALA A 265 18.79 12.80 4.66
CA ALA A 265 19.20 11.82 5.67
C ALA A 265 19.98 10.65 5.06
N ASP A 266 19.45 10.01 4.02
CA ASP A 266 20.12 8.89 3.32
C ASP A 266 21.48 9.30 2.77
N PHE A 267 21.56 10.47 2.13
CA PHE A 267 22.83 11.00 1.61
C PHE A 267 23.86 11.21 2.72
N LEU A 268 23.44 11.85 3.83
CA LEU A 268 24.32 12.08 4.97
C LEU A 268 24.77 10.76 5.62
N GLU A 269 23.89 9.78 5.72
CA GLU A 269 24.23 8.45 6.23
C GLU A 269 25.25 7.73 5.32
N MET A 270 25.07 7.80 4.01
CA MET A 270 26.04 7.25 3.05
C MET A 270 27.42 7.91 3.19
N GLU A 271 27.48 9.24 3.27
CA GLU A 271 28.75 9.95 3.46
C GLU A 271 29.40 9.62 4.80
N GLN A 272 28.61 9.42 5.87
CA GLN A 272 29.13 8.98 7.17
C GLN A 272 29.70 7.56 7.10
N ARG A 273 29.02 6.61 6.45
CA ARG A 273 29.53 5.25 6.24
C ARG A 273 30.82 5.24 5.43
N ARG A 274 30.87 6.06 4.36
CA ARG A 274 32.07 6.23 3.53
C ARG A 274 33.23 6.81 4.34
N ALA A 275 32.97 7.84 5.15
CA ALA A 275 33.96 8.42 6.06
C ALA A 275 34.43 7.43 7.14
N ALA A 276 33.58 6.49 7.54
CA ALA A 276 33.92 5.41 8.48
C ALA A 276 34.65 4.22 7.83
N GLY A 277 34.93 4.27 6.52
CA GLY A 277 35.59 3.17 5.79
C GLY A 277 34.71 1.93 5.59
N GLN A 278 33.40 2.08 5.80
CA GLN A 278 32.40 1.05 5.54
C GLN A 278 31.83 1.28 4.14
N ASP A 279 32.62 0.92 3.13
CA ASP A 279 32.21 1.05 1.74
C ASP A 279 31.32 -0.14 1.34
N PRO A 280 30.05 0.08 0.98
CA PRO A 280 29.14 -1.00 0.58
C PRO A 280 29.55 -1.69 -0.74
N ASP A 281 30.43 -1.09 -1.55
CA ASP A 281 30.95 -1.69 -2.80
C ASP A 281 32.29 -2.44 -2.60
N ALA A 282 32.87 -2.46 -1.39
CA ALA A 282 34.17 -3.09 -1.15
C ALA A 282 34.13 -4.61 -0.93
N THR A 283 32.96 -5.26 -0.96
CA THR A 283 32.80 -6.72 -0.71
C THR A 283 32.76 -7.63 -1.94
N GLU A 284 33.24 -7.19 -3.11
CA GLU A 284 33.53 -8.09 -4.26
C GLU A 284 35.01 -8.07 -4.71
N GLY A 285 35.93 -7.82 -3.77
CA GLY A 285 37.38 -7.92 -3.99
C GLY A 285 38.04 -9.09 -3.24
N GLY A 286 37.47 -10.29 -3.33
CA GLY A 286 38.03 -11.49 -2.72
C GLY A 286 39.20 -12.06 -3.52
N SER A 287 40.42 -11.81 -3.02
CA SER A 287 41.62 -12.67 -3.09
C SER A 287 41.89 -13.50 -4.36
N GLU A 288 42.88 -13.05 -5.15
CA GLU A 288 43.92 -13.90 -5.74
C GLU A 288 45.31 -13.30 -5.46
#